data_AF-A0AAQ4DAT7-F1
#
_entry.id   AF-A0AAQ4DAT7-F1
#
_cell.length_a   1.000
_cell.length_b   1.000
_cell.length_c   1.000
_cell.angle_alpha   90.00
_cell.angle_beta   90.00
_cell.angle_gamma   90.00
#
_symmetry.space_group_name_H-M   'P 1'
#
loop_
_entity.id
_entity.type
_entity.pdbx_description
1 polymer ?
#
loop_
_entity_poly.entity_id
_entity_poly.type
_entity_poly.pdbx_seq_one_letter_code
_entity_poly.pdbx_strand_id
1 'polypeptide(L)'
;MLIDHAEDAVVKDGVVKHRLSVRKQSARADYHGDALRSKHVTVRTSVIIGHRYFKLFKVSKYSAINDVIEYLAVFFTLVNIIFEKFTKSVLDLQLAVVKIVLMKASKEPFLREVQGRENVMHENTINMLNQFVALRRQIFDEKDIVVYLSNYSIFTSHGPDAAGYATLGGACTPNRSCLVKVNPKTFEGVYTVAHEALHLLGVVHEGEDAPHYLKKSPGARRCSHMVSSVMAAVKHGNGELSLSSCTQDQVMAYLESDRGKCLLSHVPRHSRKMNKESIKLVLVNTTQLCKEMVPKEPGVSFLENLNEQINIEKCYVVCSWAGSRYIHYRYQKAPDYTKCGEISSGDVKVCMHGKCSSARNTLLNFPKVLKKTMTVF
;
A
#
# COMPACT_ATOMS: atom_id res chain seq x y z
N MET A 1 -8.88 18.19 4.03
CA MET A 1 -9.72 17.43 3.09
C MET A 1 -9.40 15.96 3.31
N LEU A 2 -10.42 15.11 3.40
CA LEU A 2 -10.28 13.67 3.63
C LEU A 2 -10.58 12.97 2.30
N ILE A 3 -9.82 11.92 1.96
CA ILE A 3 -9.88 11.23 0.66
C ILE A 3 -10.09 9.73 0.89
N ASP A 4 -10.93 9.11 0.05
CA ASP A 4 -11.45 7.75 0.18
C ASP A 4 -11.13 6.83 -1.03
N HIS A 5 -11.14 5.50 -0.84
CA HIS A 5 -10.66 4.47 -1.77
C HIS A 5 -11.51 3.19 -1.89
N ALA A 6 -12.24 3.02 -2.98
CA ALA A 6 -13.04 1.80 -3.22
C ALA A 6 -12.20 0.57 -3.69
N GLU A 7 -12.48 -0.62 -3.11
CA GLU A 7 -12.08 -1.92 -3.68
C GLU A 7 -13.08 -2.33 -4.78
N ASP A 8 -12.61 -2.41 -6.03
CA ASP A 8 -13.25 -3.04 -7.19
C ASP A 8 -14.73 -2.69 -7.49
N ALA A 9 -14.95 -1.80 -8.46
CA ALA A 9 -16.26 -1.62 -9.09
C ALA A 9 -16.55 -2.77 -10.08
N VAL A 10 -17.53 -3.61 -9.76
CA VAL A 10 -18.17 -4.54 -10.71
C VAL A 10 -18.90 -3.72 -11.78
N VAL A 11 -18.46 -3.83 -13.03
CA VAL A 11 -19.10 -3.16 -14.18
C VAL A 11 -20.29 -4.00 -14.66
N LYS A 12 -21.49 -3.39 -14.67
CA LYS A 12 -22.58 -3.78 -15.57
C LYS A 12 -23.00 -2.55 -16.42
N ASP A 13 -22.93 -2.76 -17.73
CA ASP A 13 -23.64 -2.07 -18.81
C ASP A 13 -23.32 -0.59 -19.15
N GLY A 14 -22.21 -0.41 -19.89
CA GLY A 14 -22.27 0.08 -21.27
C GLY A 14 -22.80 1.50 -21.60
N VAL A 15 -21.86 2.36 -22.02
CA VAL A 15 -21.97 3.56 -22.90
C VAL A 15 -22.19 4.93 -22.22
N VAL A 16 -21.20 5.82 -22.37
CA VAL A 16 -21.34 7.27 -22.15
C VAL A 16 -20.84 8.01 -23.41
N LYS A 17 -21.69 8.84 -24.03
CA LYS A 17 -21.32 9.75 -25.13
C LYS A 17 -20.80 11.07 -24.56
N HIS A 18 -19.59 11.48 -24.95
CA HIS A 18 -19.09 12.83 -24.67
C HIS A 18 -18.98 13.69 -25.94
N ARG A 19 -19.45 14.93 -25.84
CA ARG A 19 -19.34 15.99 -26.86
C ARG A 19 -17.97 16.67 -26.71
N LEU A 20 -17.15 16.59 -27.76
CA LEU A 20 -15.85 17.27 -27.84
C LEU A 20 -16.05 18.78 -27.97
N SER A 21 -15.34 19.55 -27.14
CA SER A 21 -15.09 20.97 -27.35
C SER A 21 -13.58 21.19 -27.32
N VAL A 22 -13.02 21.51 -28.48
CA VAL A 22 -11.59 21.76 -28.70
C VAL A 22 -11.28 23.22 -28.35
N ARG A 23 -10.35 23.44 -27.42
CA ARG A 23 -9.55 24.67 -27.40
C ARG A 23 -8.10 24.32 -27.07
N LYS A 24 -7.26 24.36 -28.10
CA LYS A 24 -5.79 24.39 -28.00
C LYS A 24 -5.38 25.71 -27.34
N GLN A 25 -4.58 25.63 -26.28
CA GLN A 25 -3.60 26.68 -25.96
C GLN A 25 -2.29 26.02 -25.58
N SER A 26 -1.26 26.26 -26.39
CA SER A 26 0.11 25.90 -26.12
C SER A 26 0.68 26.85 -25.06
N ALA A 27 1.15 26.31 -23.94
CA ALA A 27 2.04 27.03 -23.05
C ALA A 27 3.44 26.40 -23.17
N ARG A 28 4.35 27.12 -23.83
CA ARG A 28 5.80 26.92 -23.72
C ARG A 28 6.17 27.35 -22.30
N ALA A 29 6.70 26.43 -21.50
CA ALA A 29 7.34 26.76 -20.23
C ALA A 29 8.85 26.80 -20.48
N ASP A 30 9.44 27.98 -20.34
CA ASP A 30 10.89 28.18 -20.31
C ASP A 30 11.46 27.50 -19.05
N TYR A 31 12.18 26.40 -19.27
CA TYR A 31 12.95 25.73 -18.22
C TYR A 31 14.27 26.49 -18.04
N HIS A 32 14.38 27.29 -16.98
CA HIS A 32 15.68 27.73 -16.48
C HIS A 32 16.40 26.53 -15.85
N GLY A 33 17.59 26.24 -16.39
CA GLY A 33 18.45 25.16 -15.94
C GLY A 33 19.13 25.47 -14.63
N ASP A 34 18.48 25.12 -13.52
CA ASP A 34 19.22 24.64 -12.35
C ASP A 34 19.52 23.17 -12.58
N ALA A 35 20.79 22.78 -12.44
CA ALA A 35 21.20 21.39 -12.49
C ALA A 35 20.38 20.61 -11.43
N LEU A 36 19.38 19.85 -11.87
CA LEU A 36 18.48 19.05 -11.04
C LEU A 36 19.31 18.04 -10.22
N ARG A 37 19.74 18.46 -9.03
CA ARG A 37 20.22 17.53 -8.02
C ARG A 37 19.00 16.79 -7.51
N SER A 38 19.01 15.47 -7.65
CA SER A 38 17.95 14.60 -7.14
C SER A 38 17.67 14.93 -5.67
N LYS A 39 16.40 15.13 -5.32
CA LYS A 39 16.00 15.24 -3.92
C LYS A 39 15.93 13.86 -3.31
N HIS A 40 16.92 13.56 -2.48
CA HIS A 40 16.93 12.36 -1.66
C HIS A 40 16.12 12.61 -0.39
N VAL A 41 14.98 11.91 -0.25
CA VAL A 41 14.03 12.12 0.84
C VAL A 41 13.80 10.82 1.59
N THR A 42 13.95 10.88 2.91
CA THR A 42 13.62 9.78 3.81
C THR A 42 12.47 10.22 4.70
N VAL A 43 11.29 9.66 4.47
CA VAL A 43 10.10 9.94 5.29
C VAL A 43 10.11 8.98 6.47
N ARG A 44 10.22 9.53 7.69
CA ARG A 44 10.14 8.72 8.91
C ARG A 44 8.75 8.15 9.07
N THR A 45 8.65 6.85 9.33
CA THR A 45 7.37 6.15 9.42
C THR A 45 7.28 5.39 10.74
N SER A 46 6.30 5.73 11.55
CA SER A 46 5.87 4.95 12.71
C SER A 46 4.71 4.04 12.29
N VAL A 47 4.79 2.76 12.60
CA VAL A 47 3.77 1.76 12.21
C VAL A 47 3.03 1.28 13.45
N ILE A 48 1.71 1.42 13.47
CA ILE A 48 0.85 0.87 14.51
C ILE A 48 0.17 -0.38 13.96
N ILE A 49 0.33 -1.50 14.65
CA ILE A 49 -0.24 -2.78 14.28
C ILE A 49 -1.45 -3.04 15.15
N GLY A 50 -2.62 -3.12 14.51
CA GLY A 50 -3.87 -3.33 15.21
C GLY A 50 -3.95 -4.67 15.92
N HIS A 51 -4.68 -4.72 17.03
CA HIS A 51 -4.73 -5.91 17.89
C HIS A 51 -5.27 -7.14 17.13
N ARG A 52 -6.31 -6.93 16.31
CA ARG A 52 -6.93 -7.98 15.48
C ARG A 52 -5.97 -8.48 14.42
N TYR A 53 -5.28 -7.57 13.72
CA TYR A 53 -4.24 -7.92 12.77
C TYR A 53 -3.18 -8.80 13.43
N PHE A 54 -2.67 -8.39 14.60
CA PHE A 54 -1.63 -9.13 15.30
C PHE A 54 -2.12 -10.50 15.79
N LYS A 55 -3.36 -10.60 16.26
CA LYS A 55 -3.98 -11.88 16.65
C LYS A 55 -4.07 -12.83 15.44
N LEU A 56 -4.57 -12.34 14.31
CA LEU A 56 -4.72 -13.12 13.08
C LEU A 56 -3.35 -13.51 12.48
N PHE A 57 -2.34 -12.63 12.59
CA PHE A 57 -0.98 -12.93 12.14
C PHE A 57 -0.41 -14.19 12.80
N LYS A 58 -0.67 -14.39 14.10
CA LYS A 58 -0.16 -15.55 14.85
C LYS A 58 -0.76 -16.88 14.41
N VAL A 59 -1.97 -16.87 13.86
CA VAL A 59 -2.70 -18.09 13.46
C VAL A 59 -2.71 -18.30 11.95
N SER A 60 -2.47 -17.25 11.15
CA SER A 60 -2.40 -17.34 9.70
C SER A 60 -1.23 -18.21 9.25
N LYS A 61 -1.48 -19.03 8.23
CA LYS A 61 -0.53 -19.97 7.64
C LYS A 61 -0.14 -19.61 6.20
N TYR A 62 -0.47 -18.39 5.74
CA TYR A 62 -0.15 -17.94 4.37
C TYR A 62 1.35 -17.79 4.09
N SER A 63 2.20 -17.69 5.09
CA SER A 63 3.65 -17.66 4.93
C SER A 63 4.34 -18.36 6.10
N ALA A 64 5.58 -18.82 5.91
CA ALA A 64 6.36 -19.52 6.93
C ALA A 64 6.87 -18.58 8.05
N ILE A 65 6.85 -17.27 7.84
CA ILE A 65 7.32 -16.30 8.83
C ILE A 65 6.34 -16.13 9.99
N ASN A 66 6.84 -16.21 11.23
CA ASN A 66 6.04 -16.13 12.45
C ASN A 66 6.34 -14.90 13.30
N ASP A 67 7.40 -14.16 12.98
CA ASP A 67 7.68 -12.85 13.56
C ASP A 67 7.05 -11.76 12.70
N VAL A 68 6.10 -11.01 13.27
CA VAL A 68 5.42 -9.91 12.59
C VAL A 68 6.38 -8.81 12.14
N ILE A 69 7.46 -8.59 12.88
CA ILE A 69 8.46 -7.57 12.55
C ILE A 69 9.24 -7.99 11.32
N GLU A 70 9.63 -9.26 11.21
CA GLU A 70 10.33 -9.76 10.03
C GLU A 70 9.44 -9.72 8.78
N TYR A 71 8.15 -9.99 8.95
CA TYR A 71 7.18 -9.86 7.86
C TYR A 71 7.02 -8.41 7.40
N LEU A 72 6.84 -7.48 8.36
CA LEU A 72 6.70 -6.05 8.06
C LEU A 72 7.95 -5.47 7.40
N ALA A 73 9.12 -6.05 7.71
CA ALA A 73 10.38 -5.71 7.09
C ALA A 73 10.33 -5.93 5.56
N VAL A 74 9.83 -7.09 5.12
CA VAL A 74 9.58 -7.34 3.69
C VAL A 74 8.46 -6.44 3.18
N PHE A 75 7.33 -6.36 3.89
CA PHE A 75 6.17 -5.56 3.48
C PHE A 75 6.56 -4.11 3.13
N PHE A 76 7.27 -3.41 4.02
CA PHE A 76 7.71 -2.04 3.77
C PHE A 76 8.83 -1.94 2.76
N THR A 77 9.59 -3.02 2.52
CA THR A 77 10.47 -3.05 1.35
C THR A 77 9.65 -3.04 0.06
N LEU A 78 8.56 -3.80 -0.03
CA LEU A 78 7.69 -3.82 -1.21
C LEU A 78 7.02 -2.46 -1.43
N VAL A 79 6.59 -1.81 -0.35
CA VAL A 79 6.11 -0.41 -0.39
C VAL A 79 7.19 0.50 -1.00
N ASN A 80 8.44 0.39 -0.56
CA ASN A 80 9.53 1.20 -1.09
C ASN A 80 9.88 0.88 -2.56
N ILE A 81 9.68 -0.35 -3.03
CA ILE A 81 9.83 -0.70 -4.45
C ILE A 81 8.84 0.08 -5.33
N ILE A 82 7.65 0.42 -4.82
CA ILE A 82 6.71 1.30 -5.53
C ILE A 82 7.33 2.69 -5.69
N PHE A 83 7.88 3.27 -4.61
CA PHE A 83 8.51 4.60 -4.66
C PHE A 83 9.76 4.66 -5.55
N GLU A 84 10.46 3.54 -5.76
CA GLU A 84 11.56 3.48 -6.72
C GLU A 84 11.13 3.71 -8.19
N LYS A 85 9.83 3.66 -8.49
CA LYS A 85 9.29 4.01 -9.82
C LYS A 85 9.29 5.52 -10.09
N PHE A 86 9.56 6.36 -9.08
CA PHE A 86 9.86 7.77 -9.34
C PHE A 86 11.10 7.92 -10.22
N THR A 87 11.15 9.02 -10.96
CA THR A 87 12.34 9.38 -11.74
C THR A 87 13.47 9.71 -10.78
N LYS A 88 14.41 8.78 -10.61
CA LYS A 88 15.49 8.86 -9.60
C LYS A 88 16.37 10.11 -9.70
N SER A 89 16.51 10.70 -10.88
CA SER A 89 17.26 11.96 -11.05
C SER A 89 16.55 13.18 -10.47
N VAL A 90 15.24 13.07 -10.17
CA VAL A 90 14.41 14.13 -9.62
C VAL A 90 14.09 13.87 -8.15
N LEU A 91 13.60 12.67 -7.83
CA LEU A 91 13.14 12.30 -6.50
C LEU A 91 13.53 10.86 -6.17
N ASP A 92 14.25 10.69 -5.06
CA ASP A 92 14.59 9.40 -4.47
C ASP A 92 13.97 9.29 -3.07
N LEU A 93 12.72 8.83 -3.04
CA LEU A 93 11.92 8.73 -1.82
C LEU A 93 12.01 7.34 -1.19
N GLN A 94 12.10 7.29 0.14
CA GLN A 94 11.93 6.04 0.91
C GLN A 94 11.16 6.31 2.20
N LEU A 95 10.24 5.41 2.53
CA LEU A 95 9.67 5.31 3.87
C LEU A 95 10.65 4.56 4.77
N ALA A 96 11.20 5.26 5.75
CA ALA A 96 12.01 4.66 6.79
C ALA A 96 11.15 4.32 8.00
N VAL A 97 10.79 3.05 8.15
CA VAL A 97 10.20 2.54 9.39
C VAL A 97 11.16 2.78 10.55
N VAL A 98 10.80 3.66 11.48
CA VAL A 98 11.60 4.02 12.66
C VAL A 98 11.02 3.49 13.96
N LYS A 99 9.76 3.04 13.94
CA LYS A 99 9.06 2.51 15.10
C LYS A 99 7.93 1.57 14.70
N ILE A 100 7.73 0.52 15.48
CA ILE A 100 6.58 -0.39 15.37
C ILE A 100 5.93 -0.49 16.75
N VAL A 101 4.62 -0.24 16.81
CA VAL A 101 3.80 -0.31 18.03
C VAL A 101 2.76 -1.39 17.85
N LEU A 102 2.74 -2.39 18.74
CA LEU A 102 1.76 -3.47 18.70
C LEU A 102 0.63 -3.15 19.68
N MET A 103 -0.60 -3.08 19.19
CA MET A 103 -1.77 -2.75 20.00
C MET A 103 -2.37 -3.98 20.69
N LYS A 104 -2.91 -3.77 21.89
CA LYS A 104 -3.82 -4.70 22.57
C LYS A 104 -5.27 -4.24 22.36
N ALA A 105 -6.22 -5.16 22.43
CA ALA A 105 -7.65 -4.84 22.23
C ALA A 105 -8.14 -3.70 23.13
N SER A 106 -7.81 -3.75 24.42
CA SER A 106 -8.16 -2.71 25.40
C SER A 106 -7.41 -1.38 25.23
N LYS A 107 -6.54 -1.27 24.22
CA LYS A 107 -5.63 -0.13 24.03
C LYS A 107 -5.80 0.56 22.69
N GLU A 108 -6.88 0.29 21.95
CA GLU A 108 -7.25 1.01 20.73
C GLU A 108 -8.40 2.00 20.97
N PRO A 109 -8.26 3.01 21.85
CA PRO A 109 -9.35 3.93 22.18
C PRO A 109 -9.75 4.83 21.00
N PHE A 110 -8.96 4.83 19.93
CA PHE A 110 -9.25 5.55 18.69
C PHE A 110 -10.15 4.77 17.73
N LEU A 111 -10.22 3.44 17.85
CA LEU A 111 -11.01 2.60 16.95
C LEU A 111 -12.50 2.93 17.12
N ARG A 112 -13.20 3.15 16.00
CA ARG A 112 -14.65 3.35 15.96
C ARG A 112 -15.26 2.26 15.09
N GLU A 113 -15.83 1.24 15.69
CA GLU A 113 -16.51 0.17 14.95
C GLU A 113 -17.91 0.62 14.52
N VAL A 114 -18.37 0.13 13.37
CA VAL A 114 -19.72 0.41 12.87
C VAL A 114 -20.71 -0.54 13.55
N GLN A 115 -21.69 0.02 14.26
CA GLN A 115 -22.69 -0.78 14.96
C GLN A 115 -23.45 -1.70 13.98
N GLY A 116 -23.57 -2.98 14.34
CA GLY A 116 -24.26 -3.99 13.53
C GLY A 116 -23.46 -4.51 12.34
N ARG A 117 -22.21 -4.06 12.12
CA ARG A 117 -21.30 -4.59 11.08
C ARG A 117 -20.02 -5.11 11.73
N GLU A 118 -19.87 -6.43 11.76
CA GLU A 118 -18.66 -7.04 12.31
C GLU A 118 -17.42 -6.68 11.49
N ASN A 119 -16.33 -6.34 12.18
CA ASN A 119 -15.02 -6.13 11.56
C ASN A 119 -14.98 -4.97 10.56
N VAL A 120 -15.84 -3.97 10.76
CA VAL A 120 -15.87 -2.75 9.98
C VAL A 120 -15.63 -1.55 10.90
N MET A 121 -14.61 -0.75 10.60
CA MET A 121 -14.33 0.50 11.29
C MET A 121 -14.84 1.69 10.48
N HIS A 122 -15.33 2.72 11.14
CA HIS A 122 -15.75 3.96 10.51
C HIS A 122 -14.54 4.80 10.10
N GLU A 123 -14.59 5.46 8.95
CA GLU A 123 -13.59 6.43 8.47
C GLU A 123 -13.17 7.45 9.55
N ASN A 124 -14.09 7.90 10.43
CA ASN A 124 -13.82 8.84 11.52
C ASN A 124 -12.82 8.32 12.57
N THR A 125 -12.50 7.02 12.55
CA THR A 125 -11.35 6.44 13.27
C THR A 125 -10.07 7.23 13.00
N ILE A 126 -9.92 7.82 11.80
CA ILE A 126 -8.73 8.60 11.44
C ILE A 126 -8.55 9.84 12.33
N ASN A 127 -9.65 10.53 12.66
CA ASN A 127 -9.59 11.73 13.49
C ASN A 127 -9.19 11.38 14.92
N MET A 128 -9.73 10.29 15.44
CA MET A 128 -9.39 9.78 16.78
C MET A 128 -7.96 9.25 16.83
N LEU A 129 -7.48 8.62 15.75
CA LEU A 129 -6.10 8.15 15.63
C LEU A 129 -5.13 9.34 15.62
N ASN A 130 -5.41 10.38 14.84
CA ASN A 130 -4.61 11.60 14.81
C ASN A 130 -4.54 12.26 16.19
N GLN A 131 -5.65 12.36 16.92
CA GLN A 131 -5.66 12.85 18.30
C GLN A 131 -4.81 11.95 19.23
N PHE A 132 -4.97 10.63 19.14
CA PHE A 132 -4.19 9.68 19.93
C PHE A 132 -2.69 9.80 19.68
N VAL A 133 -2.27 9.93 18.41
CA VAL A 133 -0.88 10.13 18.01
C VAL A 133 -0.34 11.46 18.53
N ALA A 134 -1.10 12.55 18.33
CA ALA A 134 -0.68 13.90 18.71
C ALA A 134 -0.50 14.07 20.23
N LEU A 135 -1.29 13.35 21.05
CA LEU A 135 -1.18 13.34 22.51
C LEU A 135 -0.04 12.46 23.04
N ARG A 136 0.58 11.63 22.19
CA ARG A 136 1.61 10.66 22.59
C ARG A 136 2.96 10.96 21.96
N ARG A 137 3.42 12.20 22.11
CA ARG A 137 4.69 12.71 21.53
C ARG A 137 5.93 11.95 21.99
N GLN A 138 5.88 11.36 23.19
CA GLN A 138 6.93 10.47 23.71
C GLN A 138 7.02 9.14 22.93
N ILE A 139 5.94 8.75 22.25
CA ILE A 139 5.88 7.55 21.41
C ILE A 139 5.98 7.91 19.94
N PHE A 140 5.30 8.96 19.46
CA PHE A 140 5.27 9.33 18.05
C PHE A 140 5.91 10.70 17.85
N ASP A 141 7.05 10.73 17.17
CA ASP A 141 7.73 11.98 16.82
C ASP A 141 6.82 12.83 15.93
N GLU A 142 6.94 14.15 16.02
CA GLU A 142 6.16 15.09 15.22
C GLU A 142 6.50 15.05 13.72
N LYS A 143 7.68 14.51 13.40
CA LYS A 143 8.18 14.36 12.03
C LYS A 143 7.83 13.01 11.40
N ASP A 144 7.32 12.06 12.18
CA ASP A 144 6.95 10.75 11.68
C ASP A 144 5.54 10.77 11.05
N ILE A 145 5.38 10.23 9.84
CA ILE A 145 4.04 9.80 9.41
C ILE A 145 3.66 8.53 10.18
N VAL A 146 2.37 8.32 10.40
CA VAL A 146 1.87 7.15 11.16
C VAL A 146 0.97 6.28 10.28
N VAL A 147 1.32 5.01 10.15
CA VAL A 147 0.54 4.02 9.39
C VAL A 147 -0.12 3.06 10.36
N TYR A 148 -1.45 3.04 10.44
CA TYR A 148 -2.20 2.04 11.20
C TYR A 148 -2.63 0.88 10.31
N LEU A 149 -2.06 -0.29 10.55
CA LEU A 149 -2.41 -1.53 9.84
C LEU A 149 -3.44 -2.32 10.65
N SER A 150 -4.59 -2.60 10.06
CA SER A 150 -5.70 -3.29 10.70
C SER A 150 -6.32 -4.32 9.75
N ASN A 151 -7.08 -5.26 10.30
CA ASN A 151 -7.87 -6.21 9.50
C ASN A 151 -9.34 -5.76 9.33
N TYR A 152 -9.68 -4.54 9.74
CA TYR A 152 -11.03 -4.00 9.59
C TYR A 152 -11.20 -3.41 8.19
N SER A 153 -12.35 -3.69 7.56
CA SER A 153 -12.81 -2.87 6.43
C SER A 153 -13.11 -1.45 6.91
N ILE A 154 -12.96 -0.46 6.03
CA ILE A 154 -13.17 0.94 6.39
C ILE A 154 -14.50 1.40 5.80
N PHE A 155 -15.53 1.53 6.61
CA PHE A 155 -16.79 2.12 6.16
C PHE A 155 -16.62 3.60 5.90
N THR A 156 -17.11 4.03 4.74
CA THR A 156 -17.12 5.43 4.34
C THR A 156 -18.53 5.92 4.08
N SER A 157 -18.77 7.19 4.40
CA SER A 157 -20.13 7.75 4.36
C SER A 157 -20.63 8.00 2.94
N HIS A 158 -19.74 7.87 1.94
CA HIS A 158 -19.97 8.32 0.57
C HIS A 158 -19.65 7.24 -0.48
N GLY A 159 -19.49 5.97 -0.09
CA GLY A 159 -19.07 4.93 -1.01
C GLY A 159 -19.07 3.51 -0.43
N PRO A 160 -18.56 2.53 -1.20
CA PRO A 160 -18.27 1.21 -0.67
C PRO A 160 -17.16 1.27 0.38
N ASP A 161 -17.04 0.22 1.18
CA ASP A 161 -15.95 0.13 2.16
C ASP A 161 -14.58 0.27 1.47
N ALA A 162 -13.69 1.02 2.11
CA ALA A 162 -12.38 1.36 1.60
C ALA A 162 -11.24 0.48 2.11
N ALA A 163 -10.19 0.39 1.29
CA ALA A 163 -8.96 -0.30 1.64
C ALA A 163 -8.02 0.58 2.49
N GLY A 164 -8.12 1.90 2.38
CA GLY A 164 -7.26 2.86 3.06
C GLY A 164 -7.95 4.21 3.22
N TYR A 165 -7.44 5.02 4.16
CA TYR A 165 -7.94 6.36 4.39
C TYR A 165 -6.86 7.25 5.02
N ALA A 166 -6.61 8.42 4.45
CA ALA A 166 -5.56 9.34 4.89
C ALA A 166 -6.01 10.80 4.95
N THR A 167 -5.29 11.61 5.74
CA THR A 167 -5.45 13.06 5.69
C THR A 167 -4.57 13.66 4.60
N LEU A 168 -5.18 14.28 3.59
CA LEU A 168 -4.43 14.92 2.50
C LEU A 168 -3.54 16.06 3.03
N GLY A 169 -2.22 15.95 2.77
CA GLY A 169 -1.20 16.88 3.24
C GLY A 169 -1.03 16.85 4.76
N GLY A 170 -1.22 15.67 5.36
CA GLY A 170 -1.17 15.48 6.81
C GLY A 170 0.25 15.42 7.39
N ALA A 171 1.27 15.06 6.61
CA ALA A 171 2.65 14.95 7.09
C ALA A 171 3.14 16.29 7.70
N CYS A 172 3.91 16.23 8.79
CA CYS A 172 4.34 17.39 9.58
C CYS A 172 3.20 18.20 10.26
N THR A 173 1.99 17.64 10.36
CA THR A 173 0.89 18.23 11.11
C THR A 173 0.43 17.28 12.22
N PRO A 174 -0.48 17.69 13.12
CA PRO A 174 -1.14 16.74 14.03
C PRO A 174 -1.93 15.64 13.30
N ASN A 175 -2.29 15.83 12.03
CA ASN A 175 -3.12 14.90 11.26
C ASN A 175 -2.29 13.99 10.34
N ARG A 176 -1.16 13.49 10.82
CA ARG A 176 -0.14 12.78 10.02
C ARG A 176 -0.31 11.27 9.95
N SER A 177 -1.53 10.77 10.14
CA SER A 177 -1.83 9.33 10.16
C SER A 177 -2.63 8.87 8.94
N CYS A 178 -2.52 7.58 8.61
CA CYS A 178 -3.43 6.88 7.71
C CYS A 178 -3.88 5.54 8.28
N LEU A 179 -5.04 5.07 7.82
CA LEU A 179 -5.62 3.77 8.10
C LEU A 179 -5.41 2.88 6.88
N VAL A 180 -5.01 1.62 7.07
CA VAL A 180 -4.91 0.65 5.97
C VAL A 180 -5.44 -0.71 6.41
N LYS A 181 -6.39 -1.25 5.63
CA LYS A 181 -6.86 -2.62 5.71
C LYS A 181 -5.80 -3.56 5.12
N VAL A 182 -5.41 -4.56 5.89
CA VAL A 182 -4.39 -5.55 5.55
C VAL A 182 -4.84 -6.91 6.09
N ASN A 183 -4.84 -7.92 5.23
CA ASN A 183 -4.89 -9.30 5.68
C ASN A 183 -3.47 -9.74 6.09
N PRO A 184 -3.27 -10.27 7.30
CA PRO A 184 -1.95 -10.73 7.73
C PRO A 184 -1.38 -11.78 6.78
N LYS A 185 -0.08 -11.69 6.49
CA LYS A 185 0.67 -12.68 5.68
C LYS A 185 0.25 -12.79 4.19
N THR A 186 -0.51 -11.85 3.66
CA THR A 186 -0.90 -11.84 2.22
C THR A 186 -0.18 -10.78 1.38
N PHE A 187 0.57 -9.86 1.98
CA PHE A 187 1.08 -8.62 1.36
C PHE A 187 0.02 -7.72 0.70
N GLU A 188 -1.27 -8.03 0.87
CA GLU A 188 -2.36 -7.13 0.52
C GLU A 188 -2.19 -5.83 1.33
N GLY A 189 -2.35 -4.67 0.70
CA GLY A 189 -2.15 -3.38 1.33
C GLY A 189 -0.76 -2.76 1.11
N VAL A 190 0.20 -3.43 0.47
CA VAL A 190 1.47 -2.80 0.04
C VAL A 190 1.18 -1.58 -0.85
N TYR A 191 0.33 -1.77 -1.86
CA TYR A 191 -0.19 -0.71 -2.71
C TYR A 191 -0.86 0.40 -1.88
N THR A 192 -1.76 0.02 -0.99
CA THR A 192 -2.57 0.96 -0.21
C THR A 192 -1.72 1.79 0.73
N VAL A 193 -0.71 1.21 1.39
CA VAL A 193 0.23 2.00 2.21
C VAL A 193 0.99 3.02 1.35
N ALA A 194 1.43 2.65 0.14
CA ALA A 194 2.09 3.60 -0.76
C ALA A 194 1.13 4.73 -1.17
N HIS A 195 -0.11 4.38 -1.51
CA HIS A 195 -1.18 5.33 -1.85
C HIS A 195 -1.45 6.31 -0.70
N GLU A 196 -1.77 5.79 0.48
CA GLU A 196 -2.11 6.63 1.64
C GLU A 196 -0.94 7.48 2.11
N ALA A 197 0.30 6.97 1.99
CA ALA A 197 1.48 7.77 2.28
C ALA A 197 1.62 8.95 1.32
N LEU A 198 1.27 8.80 0.04
CA LEU A 198 1.29 9.90 -0.93
C LEU A 198 0.22 10.96 -0.61
N HIS A 199 -0.97 10.56 -0.14
CA HIS A 199 -1.94 11.53 0.41
C HIS A 199 -1.36 12.34 1.57
N LEU A 200 -0.68 11.68 2.52
CA LEU A 200 0.00 12.38 3.61
C LEU A 200 1.05 13.38 3.10
N LEU A 201 1.66 13.09 1.96
CA LEU A 201 2.61 13.95 1.23
C LEU A 201 1.94 14.94 0.26
N GLY A 202 0.64 15.16 0.38
CA GLY A 202 -0.09 16.22 -0.31
C GLY A 202 -0.45 15.93 -1.77
N VAL A 203 -0.44 14.66 -2.17
CA VAL A 203 -0.78 14.23 -3.52
C VAL A 203 -2.28 13.93 -3.60
N VAL A 204 -3.01 14.59 -4.50
CA VAL A 204 -4.42 14.26 -4.80
C VAL A 204 -4.53 13.11 -5.82
N HIS A 205 -5.74 12.57 -6.05
CA HIS A 205 -5.90 11.53 -7.07
C HIS A 205 -5.63 12.08 -8.47
N GLU A 206 -5.26 11.18 -9.38
CA GLU A 206 -5.13 11.50 -10.79
C GLU A 206 -6.42 12.14 -11.35
N GLY A 207 -6.28 13.28 -12.02
CA GLY A 207 -7.41 14.05 -12.55
C GLY A 207 -8.00 15.11 -11.62
N GLU A 208 -7.61 15.14 -10.35
CA GLU A 208 -8.13 16.12 -9.38
C GLU A 208 -7.33 17.44 -9.36
N ASP A 209 -8.00 18.52 -8.99
CA ASP A 209 -7.37 19.80 -8.68
C ASP A 209 -6.86 19.79 -7.23
N ALA A 210 -5.76 20.48 -6.95
CA ALA A 210 -5.26 20.62 -5.58
C ALA A 210 -6.20 21.51 -4.74
N PRO A 211 -6.41 21.20 -3.45
CA PRO A 211 -7.20 22.06 -2.60
C PRO A 211 -6.49 23.38 -2.32
N HIS A 212 -7.25 24.46 -2.11
CA HIS A 212 -6.72 25.81 -1.88
C HIS A 212 -5.68 25.92 -0.76
N TYR A 213 -5.74 25.06 0.25
CA TYR A 213 -4.77 25.09 1.35
C TYR A 213 -3.39 24.54 0.94
N LEU A 214 -3.30 23.71 -0.11
CA LEU A 214 -2.04 23.25 -0.71
C LEU A 214 -1.62 24.16 -1.87
N LYS A 215 -1.45 25.46 -1.58
CA LYS A 215 -1.28 26.54 -2.58
C LYS A 215 -0.22 26.28 -3.68
N LYS A 216 0.85 25.55 -3.38
CA LYS A 216 1.93 25.27 -4.33
C LYS A 216 1.72 23.96 -5.11
N SER A 217 0.75 23.13 -4.72
CA SER A 217 0.52 21.86 -5.38
C SER A 217 -0.08 22.10 -6.78
N PRO A 218 0.48 21.49 -7.84
CA PRO A 218 -0.05 21.61 -9.19
C PRO A 218 -1.35 20.80 -9.41
N GLY A 219 -1.75 19.97 -8.44
CA GLY A 219 -2.80 18.97 -8.61
C GLY A 219 -2.42 17.90 -9.64
N ALA A 220 -3.40 17.14 -10.13
CA ALA A 220 -3.20 16.07 -11.09
C ALA A 220 -4.18 16.10 -12.27
N ARG A 221 -4.86 17.22 -12.52
CA ARG A 221 -5.85 17.37 -13.61
C ARG A 221 -5.32 16.96 -14.99
N ARG A 222 -4.02 17.15 -15.26
CA ARG A 222 -3.36 16.75 -16.52
C ARG A 222 -3.13 15.25 -16.67
N CYS A 223 -3.29 14.47 -15.61
CA CYS A 223 -3.01 13.03 -15.56
C CYS A 223 -4.28 12.17 -15.41
N SER A 224 -5.47 12.71 -15.71
CA SER A 224 -6.78 12.06 -15.55
C SER A 224 -6.95 10.70 -16.26
N HIS A 225 -6.12 10.39 -17.26
CA HIS A 225 -6.18 9.13 -18.00
C HIS A 225 -5.30 8.01 -17.41
N MET A 226 -4.56 8.28 -16.32
CA MET A 226 -3.56 7.36 -15.74
C MET A 226 -4.18 6.32 -14.80
N VAL A 227 -5.02 5.43 -15.34
CA VAL A 227 -5.78 4.42 -14.57
C VAL A 227 -4.93 3.34 -13.88
N SER A 228 -3.66 3.19 -14.26
CA SER A 228 -2.69 2.29 -13.61
C SER A 228 -1.68 3.01 -12.70
N SER A 229 -1.86 4.32 -12.49
CA SER A 229 -1.07 5.08 -11.50
C SER A 229 -1.43 4.61 -10.10
N VAL A 230 -0.45 4.63 -9.21
CA VAL A 230 -0.68 4.42 -7.77
C VAL A 230 -1.70 5.40 -7.22
N MET A 231 -1.79 6.62 -7.77
CA MET A 231 -2.74 7.64 -7.31
C MET A 231 -4.07 7.67 -8.08
N ALA A 232 -4.38 6.65 -8.89
CA ALA A 232 -5.70 6.55 -9.49
C ALA A 232 -6.77 6.40 -8.40
N ALA A 233 -7.89 7.14 -8.51
CA ALA A 233 -8.98 7.11 -7.54
C ALA A 233 -9.58 5.70 -7.37
N VAL A 234 -9.65 4.96 -8.49
CA VAL A 234 -10.04 3.56 -8.54
C VAL A 234 -8.92 2.76 -9.16
N LYS A 235 -8.51 1.68 -8.50
CA LYS A 235 -7.50 0.76 -9.03
C LYS A 235 -8.10 -0.05 -10.17
N HIS A 236 -7.66 0.20 -11.41
CA HIS A 236 -8.12 -0.56 -12.56
C HIS A 236 -7.11 -1.63 -12.99
N GLY A 237 -7.58 -2.89 -13.08
CA GLY A 237 -6.89 -3.98 -13.78
C GLY A 237 -5.62 -4.53 -13.10
N ASN A 238 -4.79 -5.21 -13.91
CA ASN A 238 -3.47 -5.77 -13.55
C ASN A 238 -2.36 -5.07 -14.34
N GLY A 239 -2.62 -3.84 -14.79
CA GLY A 239 -1.62 -3.04 -15.49
C GLY A 239 -0.39 -2.84 -14.62
N GLU A 240 0.77 -2.65 -15.25
CA GLU A 240 1.97 -2.34 -14.52
C GLU A 240 1.76 -1.05 -13.71
N LEU A 241 1.91 -1.14 -12.39
CA LEU A 241 1.82 0.03 -11.52
C LEU A 241 2.84 1.07 -11.96
N SER A 242 2.39 2.32 -12.00
CA SER A 242 3.21 3.47 -12.34
C SER A 242 3.04 4.59 -11.31
N LEU A 243 4.00 5.50 -11.26
CA LEU A 243 3.85 6.79 -10.59
C LEU A 243 3.86 7.85 -11.70
N SER A 244 2.78 8.60 -11.83
CA SER A 244 2.68 9.64 -12.86
C SER A 244 3.64 10.80 -12.58
N SER A 245 3.94 11.60 -13.61
CA SER A 245 4.65 12.86 -13.41
C SER A 245 3.88 13.79 -12.47
N CYS A 246 2.53 13.83 -12.55
CA CYS A 246 1.71 14.63 -11.64
C CYS A 246 1.89 14.20 -10.17
N THR A 247 1.98 12.90 -9.90
CA THR A 247 2.28 12.39 -8.55
C THR A 247 3.64 12.91 -8.07
N GLN A 248 4.69 12.81 -8.90
CA GLN A 248 6.03 13.25 -8.54
C GLN A 248 6.11 14.78 -8.32
N ASP A 249 5.49 15.56 -9.21
CA ASP A 249 5.44 17.03 -9.14
C ASP A 249 4.76 17.50 -7.85
N GLN A 250 3.66 16.84 -7.45
CA GLN A 250 2.96 17.16 -6.20
C GLN A 250 3.78 16.85 -4.95
N VAL A 251 4.51 15.71 -4.93
CA VAL A 251 5.42 15.40 -3.81
C VAL A 251 6.52 16.47 -3.72
N MET A 252 7.11 16.86 -4.84
CA MET A 252 8.14 17.91 -4.88
C MET A 252 7.60 19.25 -4.37
N ALA A 253 6.41 19.65 -4.82
CA ALA A 253 5.74 20.86 -4.34
C ALA A 253 5.44 20.82 -2.85
N TYR A 254 5.05 19.65 -2.32
CA TYR A 254 4.81 19.48 -0.88
C TYR A 254 6.09 19.64 -0.07
N LEU A 255 7.18 19.00 -0.49
CA LEU A 255 8.51 19.09 0.15
C LEU A 255 9.06 20.52 0.17
N GLU A 256 8.69 21.35 -0.82
CA GLU A 256 9.08 22.76 -0.94
C GLU A 256 8.08 23.73 -0.28
N SER A 257 6.99 23.21 0.27
CA SER A 257 6.01 23.98 1.02
C SER A 257 6.42 24.09 2.49
N ASP A 258 5.89 25.11 3.19
CA ASP A 258 6.11 25.24 4.63
C ASP A 258 5.60 24.03 5.43
N ARG A 259 4.56 23.35 4.91
CA ARG A 259 4.04 22.11 5.51
C ARG A 259 5.02 20.94 5.40
N GLY A 260 5.76 20.81 4.30
CA GLY A 260 6.65 19.65 4.07
C GLY A 260 8.03 19.76 4.71
N LYS A 261 8.41 20.93 5.25
CA LYS A 261 9.79 21.20 5.73
C LYS A 261 10.32 20.18 6.74
N CYS A 262 9.47 19.59 7.57
CA CYS A 262 9.94 18.61 8.57
C CYS A 262 10.49 17.31 7.94
N LEU A 263 10.11 17.00 6.70
CA LEU A 263 10.52 15.79 5.97
C LEU A 263 11.93 15.90 5.38
N LEU A 264 12.52 17.09 5.38
CA LEU A 264 13.85 17.34 4.85
C LEU A 264 14.98 16.99 5.84
N SER A 265 14.63 16.59 7.07
CA SER A 265 15.64 16.17 8.04
C SER A 265 16.27 14.84 7.62
N HIS A 266 17.60 14.76 7.60
CA HIS A 266 18.31 13.54 7.24
C HIS A 266 18.09 12.43 8.27
N VAL A 267 17.54 11.33 7.80
CA VAL A 267 17.40 10.08 8.55
C VAL A 267 18.08 8.97 7.75
N PRO A 268 18.85 8.08 8.41
CA PRO A 268 19.47 6.96 7.74
C PRO A 268 18.42 6.16 6.94
N ARG A 269 18.70 5.95 5.66
CA ARG A 269 17.91 5.04 4.83
C ARG A 269 18.13 3.62 5.29
N HIS A 270 17.10 2.81 5.13
CA HIS A 270 17.20 1.37 5.24
C HIS A 270 18.09 0.84 4.12
N SER A 271 19.16 0.16 4.50
CA SER A 271 20.19 -0.36 3.60
C SER A 271 20.52 -1.83 3.88
N ARG A 272 19.86 -2.46 4.87
CA ARG A 272 20.17 -3.83 5.27
C ARG A 272 19.71 -4.79 4.18
N LYS A 273 20.64 -5.53 3.61
CA LYS A 273 20.35 -6.56 2.61
C LYS A 273 19.67 -7.77 3.26
N MET A 274 18.54 -8.19 2.73
CA MET A 274 17.95 -9.50 3.00
C MET A 274 18.49 -10.55 2.02
N ASN A 275 18.87 -11.72 2.53
CA ASN A 275 19.36 -12.83 1.72
C ASN A 275 18.22 -13.60 1.05
N LYS A 276 18.56 -14.45 0.07
CA LYS A 276 17.60 -15.23 -0.72
C LYS A 276 16.79 -16.18 0.15
N GLU A 277 17.37 -16.74 1.20
CA GLU A 277 16.72 -17.66 2.14
C GLU A 277 15.59 -16.97 2.89
N SER A 278 15.83 -15.74 3.39
CA SER A 278 14.81 -14.94 4.07
C SER A 278 13.65 -14.57 3.14
N ILE A 279 13.95 -14.36 1.84
CA ILE A 279 12.94 -14.10 0.82
C ILE A 279 12.08 -15.35 0.57
N LYS A 280 12.64 -16.55 0.61
CA LYS A 280 11.87 -17.78 0.47
C LYS A 280 10.87 -17.99 1.62
N LEU A 281 11.20 -17.55 2.83
CA LEU A 281 10.33 -17.68 4.02
C LEU A 281 9.07 -16.81 3.96
N VAL A 282 9.08 -15.75 3.14
CA VAL A 282 7.93 -14.86 2.97
C VAL A 282 7.06 -15.21 1.77
N LEU A 283 7.46 -16.19 0.95
CA LEU A 283 6.62 -16.62 -0.18
C LEU A 283 5.25 -17.08 0.30
N VAL A 284 4.23 -16.70 -0.47
CA VAL A 284 2.84 -17.10 -0.18
C VAL A 284 2.70 -18.60 -0.38
N ASN A 285 2.15 -19.28 0.62
CA ASN A 285 1.77 -20.68 0.59
C ASN A 285 0.43 -20.80 -0.16
N THR A 286 0.50 -21.07 -1.47
CA THR A 286 -0.68 -21.14 -2.35
C THR A 286 -1.66 -22.25 -1.96
N THR A 287 -1.16 -23.39 -1.50
CA THR A 287 -2.02 -24.48 -1.00
C THR A 287 -2.83 -24.04 0.21
N GLN A 288 -2.20 -23.36 1.16
CA GLN A 288 -2.90 -22.83 2.32
C GLN A 288 -3.84 -21.69 1.93
N LEU A 289 -3.43 -20.82 1.01
CA LEU A 289 -4.28 -19.78 0.43
C LEU A 289 -5.57 -20.38 -0.13
N CYS A 290 -5.47 -21.43 -0.92
CA CYS A 290 -6.64 -22.10 -1.48
C CYS A 290 -7.56 -22.72 -0.42
N LYS A 291 -7.00 -23.33 0.63
CA LYS A 291 -7.80 -23.85 1.76
C LYS A 291 -8.58 -22.76 2.49
N GLU A 292 -8.01 -21.57 2.64
CA GLU A 292 -8.70 -20.45 3.29
C GLU A 292 -9.70 -19.76 2.35
N MET A 293 -9.44 -19.74 1.04
CA MET A 293 -10.39 -19.26 0.03
C MET A 293 -11.62 -20.18 -0.09
N VAL A 294 -11.48 -21.48 0.16
CA VAL A 294 -12.57 -22.46 0.03
C VAL A 294 -12.62 -23.36 1.27
N PRO A 295 -12.95 -22.81 2.46
CA PRO A 295 -12.73 -23.50 3.74
C PRO A 295 -13.69 -24.65 4.00
N LYS A 296 -14.81 -24.73 3.26
CA LYS A 296 -15.84 -25.76 3.43
C LYS A 296 -15.59 -27.01 2.59
N GLU A 297 -14.69 -26.94 1.61
CA GLU A 297 -14.49 -28.01 0.65
C GLU A 297 -13.25 -28.86 1.01
N PRO A 298 -13.40 -30.19 1.13
CA PRO A 298 -12.27 -31.06 1.36
C PRO A 298 -11.42 -31.20 0.09
N GLY A 299 -10.12 -31.48 0.25
CA GLY A 299 -9.24 -31.79 -0.89
C GLY A 299 -8.91 -30.61 -1.81
N VAL A 300 -9.16 -29.37 -1.38
CA VAL A 300 -8.81 -28.18 -2.14
C VAL A 300 -7.29 -28.11 -2.36
N SER A 301 -6.90 -27.92 -3.61
CA SER A 301 -5.52 -27.81 -4.07
C SER A 301 -5.29 -26.56 -4.93
N PHE A 302 -4.03 -26.16 -5.05
CA PHE A 302 -3.61 -25.12 -5.98
C PHE A 302 -3.42 -25.70 -7.39
N LEU A 303 -3.87 -24.97 -8.40
CA LEU A 303 -3.72 -25.28 -9.81
C LEU A 303 -2.89 -24.18 -10.49
N GLU A 304 -1.78 -24.56 -11.14
CA GLU A 304 -0.88 -23.59 -11.78
C GLU A 304 -1.49 -22.92 -13.02
N ASN A 305 -2.26 -23.68 -13.80
CA ASN A 305 -2.81 -23.23 -15.07
C ASN A 305 -4.24 -23.73 -15.25
N LEU A 306 -5.20 -22.80 -15.35
CA LEU A 306 -6.58 -23.11 -15.75
C LEU A 306 -6.78 -22.89 -17.25
N ASN A 307 -6.27 -21.78 -17.78
CA ASN A 307 -6.24 -21.46 -19.21
C ASN A 307 -5.21 -20.35 -19.49
N GLU A 308 -5.07 -19.95 -20.77
CA GLU A 308 -4.11 -18.92 -21.22
C GLU A 308 -4.21 -17.57 -20.50
N GLN A 309 -5.40 -17.21 -20.00
CA GLN A 309 -5.66 -15.93 -19.33
C GLN A 309 -5.59 -16.05 -17.80
N ILE A 310 -5.96 -17.20 -17.25
CA ILE A 310 -6.09 -17.45 -15.81
C ILE A 310 -5.10 -18.54 -15.42
N ASN A 311 -3.92 -18.11 -15.02
CA ASN A 311 -2.84 -18.97 -14.54
C ASN A 311 -1.87 -18.16 -13.68
N ILE A 312 -0.94 -18.87 -13.04
CA ILE A 312 -0.01 -18.26 -12.10
C ILE A 312 1.02 -17.33 -12.77
N GLU A 313 1.36 -17.54 -14.04
CA GLU A 313 2.25 -16.64 -14.79
C GLU A 313 1.59 -15.28 -15.09
N LYS A 314 0.26 -15.26 -15.21
CA LYS A 314 -0.58 -14.06 -15.24
C LYS A 314 -0.98 -13.56 -13.84
N CYS A 315 -0.36 -14.12 -12.79
CA CYS A 315 -0.62 -13.81 -11.39
C CYS A 315 -2.06 -13.98 -10.95
N TYR A 316 -2.64 -15.12 -11.32
CA TYR A 316 -3.87 -15.62 -10.73
C TYR A 316 -3.59 -16.88 -9.90
N VAL A 317 -4.06 -16.89 -8.65
CA VAL A 317 -4.12 -18.12 -7.85
C VAL A 317 -5.41 -18.82 -8.19
N VAL A 318 -5.29 -20.05 -8.68
CA VAL A 318 -6.44 -20.91 -8.98
C VAL A 318 -6.47 -22.05 -7.98
N CYS A 319 -7.65 -22.26 -7.41
CA CYS A 319 -7.92 -23.30 -6.43
C CYS A 319 -8.92 -24.28 -7.03
N SER A 320 -8.60 -25.57 -7.02
CA SER A 320 -9.42 -26.64 -7.57
C SER A 320 -9.81 -27.65 -6.52
N TRP A 321 -11.01 -28.22 -6.63
CA TRP A 321 -11.45 -29.34 -5.81
C TRP A 321 -12.41 -30.25 -6.58
N ALA A 322 -12.47 -31.51 -6.18
CA ALA A 322 -13.35 -32.50 -6.80
C ALA A 322 -14.78 -32.36 -6.24
N GLY A 323 -15.75 -32.19 -7.12
CA GLY A 323 -17.18 -32.38 -6.83
C GLY A 323 -17.65 -33.78 -7.22
N SER A 324 -18.95 -34.05 -7.06
CA SER A 324 -19.54 -35.37 -7.33
C SER A 324 -19.48 -35.79 -8.81
N ARG A 325 -19.51 -34.85 -9.74
CA ARG A 325 -19.46 -35.10 -11.20
C ARG A 325 -18.53 -34.18 -11.98
N TYR A 326 -18.04 -33.10 -11.35
CA TYR A 326 -17.27 -32.05 -12.00
C TYR A 326 -16.12 -31.60 -11.10
N ILE A 327 -15.06 -31.05 -11.71
CA ILE A 327 -14.03 -30.32 -10.98
C ILE A 327 -14.48 -28.86 -10.88
N HIS A 328 -14.44 -28.31 -9.68
CA HIS A 328 -14.77 -26.92 -9.43
C HIS A 328 -13.50 -26.09 -9.29
N TYR A 329 -13.61 -24.82 -9.67
CA TYR A 329 -12.50 -23.86 -9.61
C TYR A 329 -12.94 -22.56 -8.95
N ARG A 330 -12.07 -21.98 -8.14
CA ARG A 330 -12.17 -20.61 -7.65
C ARG A 330 -10.82 -19.94 -7.88
N TYR A 331 -10.82 -18.74 -8.44
CA TYR A 331 -9.58 -18.00 -8.67
C TYR A 331 -9.69 -16.57 -8.17
N GLN A 332 -8.55 -15.99 -7.83
CA GLN A 332 -8.40 -14.58 -7.50
C GLN A 332 -7.03 -14.08 -7.95
N LYS A 333 -6.79 -12.77 -7.87
CA LYS A 333 -5.45 -12.21 -8.09
C LYS A 333 -4.47 -12.79 -7.06
N ALA A 334 -3.31 -13.22 -7.54
CA ALA A 334 -2.26 -13.72 -6.67
C ALA A 334 -1.77 -12.57 -5.78
N PRO A 335 -1.69 -12.78 -4.46
CA PRO A 335 -1.06 -11.80 -3.59
C PRO A 335 0.41 -11.61 -3.95
N ASP A 336 0.97 -10.45 -3.62
CA ASP A 336 2.38 -10.18 -3.92
C ASP A 336 3.29 -11.20 -3.22
N TYR A 337 4.41 -11.52 -3.86
CA TYR A 337 5.35 -12.57 -3.44
C TYR A 337 4.80 -14.00 -3.50
N THR A 338 3.69 -14.22 -4.21
CA THR A 338 3.30 -15.57 -4.65
C THR A 338 4.28 -16.07 -5.72
N LYS A 339 4.83 -17.27 -5.54
CA LYS A 339 5.72 -17.89 -6.54
C LYS A 339 4.94 -18.13 -7.84
N CYS A 340 5.51 -17.66 -8.96
CA CYS A 340 4.92 -17.79 -10.30
C CYS A 340 5.86 -18.41 -11.34
N GLY A 341 7.05 -18.84 -10.92
CA GLY A 341 7.98 -19.58 -11.75
C GLY A 341 9.36 -19.69 -11.11
N GLU A 342 10.26 -20.39 -11.78
CA GLU A 342 11.69 -20.45 -11.45
C GLU A 342 12.51 -20.21 -12.71
N ILE A 343 13.70 -19.65 -12.52
CA ILE A 343 14.70 -19.47 -13.58
C ILE A 343 15.74 -20.57 -13.41
N SER A 344 16.34 -21.02 -14.52
CA SER A 344 17.35 -22.08 -14.59
C SER A 344 18.54 -21.90 -13.63
N SER A 345 18.78 -20.67 -13.13
CA SER A 345 19.80 -20.31 -12.15
C SER A 345 19.42 -20.56 -10.67
N GLY A 346 18.20 -21.06 -10.40
CA GLY A 346 17.66 -21.21 -9.05
C GLY A 346 17.02 -19.93 -8.47
N ASP A 347 16.91 -18.87 -9.28
CA ASP A 347 16.20 -17.64 -8.92
C ASP A 347 14.68 -17.80 -9.09
N VAL A 348 13.93 -17.34 -8.09
CA VAL A 348 12.46 -17.49 -8.06
C VAL A 348 11.80 -16.30 -8.76
N LYS A 349 10.79 -16.56 -9.59
CA LYS A 349 9.87 -15.53 -10.06
C LYS A 349 8.68 -15.45 -9.12
N VAL A 350 8.27 -14.23 -8.82
CA VAL A 350 7.14 -13.93 -7.95
C VAL A 350 6.18 -12.93 -8.58
N CYS A 351 4.92 -13.02 -8.19
CA CYS A 351 3.93 -12.01 -8.50
C CYS A 351 4.24 -10.73 -7.75
N MET A 352 4.38 -9.63 -8.49
CA MET A 352 4.49 -8.29 -7.94
C MET A 352 3.56 -7.39 -8.73
N HIS A 353 2.54 -6.87 -8.07
CA HIS A 353 1.55 -5.97 -8.63
C HIS A 353 0.86 -6.55 -9.88
N GLY A 354 0.51 -7.83 -9.84
CA GLY A 354 -0.19 -8.52 -10.94
C GLY A 354 0.70 -9.00 -12.10
N LYS A 355 2.03 -8.89 -11.99
CA LYS A 355 2.99 -9.36 -12.99
C LYS A 355 3.98 -10.35 -12.42
N CYS A 356 4.17 -11.47 -13.10
CA CYS A 356 5.20 -12.44 -12.75
C CYS A 356 6.58 -11.90 -13.15
N SER A 357 7.46 -11.70 -12.18
CA SER A 357 8.78 -11.08 -12.38
C SER A 357 9.83 -11.67 -11.45
N SER A 358 11.10 -11.53 -11.80
CA SER A 358 12.19 -12.07 -10.98
C SER A 358 12.18 -11.42 -9.59
N ALA A 359 12.18 -12.25 -8.55
CA ALA A 359 12.34 -11.75 -7.19
C ALA A 359 13.68 -11.02 -7.08
N ARG A 360 13.70 -9.88 -6.38
CA ARG A 360 14.96 -9.16 -6.18
C ARG A 360 15.92 -10.02 -5.36
N ASN A 361 17.14 -10.17 -5.86
CA ASN A 361 18.22 -10.89 -5.16
C ASN A 361 18.69 -10.16 -3.88
N THR A 362 18.29 -8.92 -3.70
CA THR A 362 18.59 -8.12 -2.51
C THR A 362 17.42 -7.17 -2.24
N LEU A 363 16.87 -7.26 -1.04
CA LEU A 363 15.87 -6.33 -0.52
C LEU A 363 16.53 -5.42 0.51
N LEU A 364 16.34 -4.10 0.37
CA LEU A 364 16.82 -3.10 1.32
C LEU A 364 15.80 -2.95 2.44
N ASN A 365 16.15 -3.49 3.59
CA ASN A 365 15.25 -3.66 4.70
C ASN A 365 15.74 -2.87 5.93
N PHE A 366 14.86 -2.72 6.91
CA PHE A 366 15.17 -2.11 8.18
C PHE A 366 15.83 -3.10 9.15
N PRO A 367 16.72 -2.63 10.05
CA PRO A 367 17.40 -3.50 11.00
C PRO A 367 16.41 -4.12 11.99
N LYS A 368 16.61 -5.40 12.34
CA LYS A 368 15.85 -6.09 13.42
C LYS A 368 15.95 -5.34 14.76
N VAL A 369 16.97 -4.51 14.94
CA VAL A 369 17.23 -3.69 16.15
C VAL A 369 16.20 -2.56 16.35
N LEU A 370 15.30 -2.32 15.38
CA LEU A 370 14.03 -1.61 15.62
C LEU A 370 13.12 -2.32 16.64
N LYS A 371 13.54 -3.49 17.15
CA LYS A 371 13.20 -4.14 18.43
C LYS A 371 13.25 -3.24 19.69
N LYS A 372 13.06 -1.92 19.60
CA LYS A 372 12.35 -1.22 20.68
C LYS A 372 10.87 -1.55 20.54
N THR A 373 10.54 -2.82 20.80
CA THR A 373 9.17 -3.28 21.02
C THR A 373 8.67 -2.56 22.27
N MET A 374 8.18 -1.33 22.10
CA MET A 374 7.34 -0.73 23.12
C MET A 374 5.98 -1.38 22.96
N THR A 375 5.81 -2.50 23.66
CA THR A 375 4.49 -2.89 24.15
C THR A 375 3.99 -1.69 24.94
N VAL A 376 3.13 -0.86 24.33
CA VAL A 376 2.46 0.18 25.09
C VAL A 376 1.51 -0.57 26.03
N PHE A 377 1.85 -0.53 27.33
CA PHE A 377 1.12 -1.23 28.39
C PHE A 377 -0.33 -0.77 28.50
#